data_AF-A0A553PW85-F1
#
_entry.id   AF-A0A553PW85-F1
#
_cell.length_a   1.000
_cell.length_b   1.000
_cell.length_c   1.000
_cell.angle_alpha   90.00
_cell.angle_beta   90.00
_cell.angle_gamma   90.00
#
_symmetry.space_group_name_H-M   'P 1'
#
loop_
_entity.id
_entity.type
_entity.pdbx_description
1 polymer ?
#
loop_
_entity_poly.entity_id
_entity_poly.type
_entity_poly.pdbx_seq_one_letter_code
_entity_poly.pdbx_strand_id
1 'polypeptide(L)'
;TKALSVFVCRAVSVKAGLNTRAMREMYRSYVEMLVSTALDPDMIQALEDTEDELYLPPMRKIDSLLCEQKKKLLKRVNMNSQHQEALHTFPQITAEPLDSGMVRVRLGGDCYNRKTLNRIKKSVPKPQDLKLSTESCRIYSLYHSLHHYKYHTFLHCKKEASEDPGQEEVVQQCMANQNWLETLFSSFLELMALSTKV
;
A
#
# COMPACT_ATOMS: atom_id res chain seq x y z
N THR A 1 8.05 6.17 8.34
CA THR A 1 7.57 6.06 9.74
C THR A 1 6.54 7.13 10.16
N LYS A 2 5.79 7.79 9.26
CA LYS A 2 4.59 8.60 9.65
C LYS A 2 3.42 8.57 8.65
N ALA A 3 3.53 7.94 7.48
CA ALA A 3 2.47 7.95 6.45
C ALA A 3 1.29 7.00 6.74
N LEU A 4 1.51 5.90 7.46
CA LEU A 4 0.44 5.00 7.94
C LEU A 4 -0.28 5.53 9.20
N SER A 5 0.21 6.60 9.82
CA SER A 5 -0.20 7.00 11.17
C SER A 5 -1.25 8.11 11.22
N VAL A 6 -1.73 8.63 10.08
CA VAL A 6 -2.60 9.83 10.11
C VAL A 6 -4.09 9.51 10.18
N PHE A 7 -4.55 8.28 9.90
CA PHE A 7 -6.00 7.96 10.02
C PHE A 7 -6.36 6.52 10.42
N VAL A 8 -5.45 5.77 11.06
CA VAL A 8 -5.79 4.45 11.62
C VAL A 8 -5.96 4.59 13.13
N CYS A 9 -7.11 5.12 13.54
CA CYS A 9 -7.49 5.21 14.95
C CYS A 9 -8.70 4.29 15.21
N ARG A 10 -8.49 3.40 16.19
CA ARG A 10 -9.36 2.37 16.78
C ARG A 10 -9.50 1.05 16.02
N ALA A 11 -8.79 0.07 16.60
CA ALA A 11 -8.98 -1.36 16.49
C ALA A 11 -10.45 -1.75 16.37
N VAL A 12 -10.79 -2.41 15.25
CA VAL A 12 -12.02 -3.18 15.13
C VAL A 12 -11.70 -4.49 14.44
N SER A 13 -11.77 -5.56 15.24
CA SER A 13 -11.65 -6.97 14.85
C SER A 13 -12.30 -7.26 13.49
N VAL A 14 -11.50 -7.81 12.57
CA VAL A 14 -11.92 -8.20 11.23
C VAL A 14 -12.25 -9.68 11.26
N LYS A 15 -13.54 -9.97 11.04
CA LYS A 15 -14.14 -11.30 11.01
C LYS A 15 -13.48 -12.22 9.96
N ALA A 16 -12.91 -13.32 10.44
CA ALA A 16 -12.79 -14.70 9.94
C ALA A 16 -12.54 -15.06 8.45
N GLY A 17 -12.94 -14.27 7.45
CA GLY A 17 -12.92 -14.71 6.03
C GLY A 17 -11.57 -14.59 5.32
N LEU A 18 -10.78 -13.56 5.64
CA LEU A 18 -9.45 -13.34 5.06
C LEU A 18 -8.30 -13.81 5.97
N ASN A 19 -8.57 -14.11 7.24
CA ASN A 19 -7.57 -14.59 8.19
C ASN A 19 -7.45 -16.12 8.13
N THR A 20 -7.31 -16.66 6.92
CA THR A 20 -7.10 -18.10 6.72
C THR A 20 -5.61 -18.38 6.61
N ARG A 21 -5.20 -19.61 6.93
CA ARG A 21 -3.83 -20.08 6.73
C ARG A 21 -3.36 -19.87 5.29
N ALA A 22 -4.22 -20.19 4.32
CA ALA A 22 -3.93 -20.00 2.90
C ALA A 22 -3.69 -18.52 2.54
N MET A 23 -4.47 -17.58 3.09
CA MET A 23 -4.26 -16.15 2.84
C MET A 23 -2.95 -15.65 3.46
N ARG A 24 -2.58 -16.18 4.63
CA ARG A 24 -1.32 -15.86 5.31
C ARG A 24 -0.11 -16.35 4.52
N GLU A 25 -0.15 -17.59 4.04
CA GLU A 25 0.91 -18.17 3.20
C GLU A 25 1.03 -17.40 1.88
N MET A 26 -0.09 -17.08 1.23
CA MET A 26 -0.11 -16.23 0.03
C MET A 26 0.48 -14.84 0.28
N TYR A 27 0.11 -14.20 1.39
CA TYR A 27 0.66 -12.90 1.76
C TYR A 27 2.15 -12.97 2.07
N ARG A 28 2.63 -14.07 2.68
CA ARG A 28 4.04 -14.33 2.92
C ARG A 28 4.81 -14.37 1.59
N SER A 29 4.36 -15.13 0.60
CA SER A 29 4.99 -15.18 -0.73
C SER A 29 4.98 -13.81 -1.43
N TYR A 30 3.92 -13.03 -1.24
CA TYR A 30 3.85 -11.65 -1.74
C TYR A 30 4.94 -10.75 -1.11
N VAL A 31 5.13 -10.84 0.21
CA VAL A 31 6.17 -10.08 0.91
C VAL A 31 7.57 -10.53 0.51
N GLU A 32 7.81 -11.84 0.38
CA GLU A 32 9.08 -12.39 -0.09
C GLU A 32 9.46 -11.84 -1.46
N MET A 33 8.52 -11.81 -2.41
CA MET A 33 8.72 -11.18 -3.71
C MET A 33 9.09 -9.69 -3.59
N LEU A 34 8.45 -8.94 -2.68
CA LEU A 34 8.77 -7.52 -2.48
C LEU A 34 10.13 -7.30 -1.82
N VAL A 35 10.58 -8.20 -0.94
CA VAL A 35 11.94 -8.21 -0.40
C VAL A 35 12.94 -8.48 -1.52
N SER A 36 12.71 -9.50 -2.35
CA SER A 36 13.55 -9.78 -3.52
C SER A 36 13.58 -8.60 -4.50
N THR A 37 12.45 -7.92 -4.71
CA THR A 37 12.38 -6.69 -5.55
C THR A 37 13.15 -5.53 -4.93
N ALA A 38 13.27 -5.47 -3.60
CA ALA A 38 14.05 -4.43 -2.94
C ALA A 38 15.57 -4.63 -3.11
N LEU A 39 15.99 -5.88 -3.30
CA LEU A 39 17.37 -6.28 -3.58
C LEU A 39 17.70 -6.22 -5.07
N ASP A 40 16.77 -6.63 -5.93
CA ASP A 40 16.86 -6.60 -7.39
C ASP A 40 15.67 -5.83 -8.00
N PRO A 41 15.90 -4.60 -8.49
CA PRO A 41 14.87 -3.79 -9.14
C PRO A 41 14.22 -4.41 -10.39
N ASP A 42 14.88 -5.38 -11.03
CA ASP A 42 14.38 -6.05 -12.23
C ASP A 42 13.56 -7.31 -11.91
N MET A 43 13.49 -7.71 -10.63
CA MET A 43 12.78 -8.91 -10.17
C MET A 43 11.36 -9.04 -10.73
N ILE A 44 10.53 -7.99 -10.63
CA ILE A 44 9.14 -8.03 -11.12
C ILE A 44 9.10 -8.26 -12.63
N GLN A 45 10.00 -7.63 -13.38
CA GLN A 45 10.07 -7.78 -14.84
C GLN A 45 10.49 -9.21 -15.20
N ALA A 46 11.51 -9.75 -14.53
CA ALA A 46 11.96 -11.13 -14.71
C ALA A 46 10.83 -12.13 -14.44
N LEU A 47 10.08 -11.96 -13.34
CA LEU A 47 8.93 -12.82 -13.03
C LEU A 47 7.85 -12.79 -14.11
N GLU A 48 7.55 -11.60 -14.64
CA GLU A 48 6.58 -11.44 -15.72
C GLU A 48 7.06 -12.08 -17.03
N ASP A 49 8.33 -11.93 -17.38
CA ASP A 49 8.94 -12.47 -18.60
C ASP A 49 9.03 -14.01 -18.58
N THR A 50 9.22 -14.60 -17.40
CA THR A 50 9.29 -16.06 -17.22
C THR A 50 7.97 -16.72 -16.83
N GLU A 51 6.88 -15.95 -16.74
CA GLU A 51 5.57 -16.40 -16.26
C GLU A 51 5.63 -17.17 -14.93
N ASP A 52 6.41 -16.66 -13.97
CA ASP A 52 6.71 -17.37 -12.72
C ASP A 52 5.45 -17.83 -11.95
N GLU A 53 5.35 -19.13 -11.71
CA GLU A 53 4.18 -19.76 -11.08
C GLU A 53 4.17 -19.61 -9.54
N LEU A 54 5.30 -19.23 -8.94
CA LEU A 54 5.43 -19.13 -7.49
C LEU A 54 4.94 -17.78 -6.94
N TYR A 55 5.40 -16.68 -7.53
CA TYR A 55 5.20 -15.32 -7.04
C TYR A 55 4.14 -14.54 -7.81
N LEU A 56 3.94 -14.79 -9.11
CA LEU A 56 2.90 -14.07 -9.87
C LEU A 56 1.49 -14.35 -9.34
N PRO A 57 1.08 -15.60 -9.02
CA PRO A 57 -0.28 -15.83 -8.55
C PRO A 57 -0.60 -15.12 -7.22
N PRO A 58 0.25 -15.17 -6.16
CA PRO A 58 0.06 -14.36 -4.96
C PRO A 58 0.02 -12.85 -5.24
N MET A 59 0.94 -12.34 -6.07
CA MET A 59 0.99 -10.92 -6.44
C MET A 59 -0.31 -10.46 -7.11
N ARG A 60 -0.75 -11.17 -8.15
CA ARG A 60 -1.99 -10.88 -8.87
C ARG A 60 -3.21 -10.96 -7.96
N LYS A 61 -3.22 -11.91 -7.02
CA LYS A 61 -4.33 -12.07 -6.07
C LYS A 61 -4.44 -10.91 -5.09
N ILE A 62 -3.32 -10.48 -4.50
CA ILE A 62 -3.28 -9.29 -3.62
C ILE A 62 -3.66 -8.02 -4.39
N ASP A 63 -3.06 -7.80 -5.56
CA ASP A 63 -3.34 -6.63 -6.40
C ASP A 63 -4.83 -6.59 -6.82
N SER A 64 -5.43 -7.75 -7.11
CA SER A 64 -6.86 -7.87 -7.39
C SER A 64 -7.72 -7.51 -6.17
N LEU A 65 -7.41 -8.02 -4.97
CA LEU A 65 -8.15 -7.70 -3.74
C LEU A 65 -8.15 -6.19 -3.46
N LEU A 66 -7.00 -5.53 -3.59
CA LEU A 66 -6.86 -4.09 -3.42
C LEU A 66 -7.68 -3.31 -4.46
N CYS A 67 -7.60 -3.73 -5.73
CA CYS A 67 -8.33 -3.12 -6.83
C CYS A 67 -9.85 -3.22 -6.64
N GLU A 68 -10.36 -4.37 -6.21
CA GLU A 68 -11.79 -4.56 -5.95
C GLU A 68 -12.31 -3.67 -4.82
N GLN A 69 -11.54 -3.47 -3.75
CA GLN A 69 -11.94 -2.54 -2.69
C GLN A 69 -11.92 -1.08 -3.18
N LYS A 70 -10.92 -0.68 -3.98
CA LYS A 70 -10.89 0.67 -4.59
C LYS A 70 -12.12 0.94 -5.45
N LYS A 71 -12.52 -0.03 -6.29
CA LYS A 71 -13.72 0.07 -7.14
C LYS A 71 -14.99 0.25 -6.29
N LYS A 72 -15.10 -0.43 -5.16
CA LYS A 72 -16.23 -0.27 -4.22
C LYS A 72 -16.26 1.13 -3.61
N LEU A 73 -15.12 1.67 -3.18
CA LEU A 73 -15.04 3.03 -2.62
C LEU A 73 -15.42 4.11 -3.63
N LEU A 74 -15.04 3.98 -4.90
CA LEU A 74 -15.42 4.92 -5.96
C LEU A 74 -16.93 5.01 -6.18
N LYS A 75 -17.69 3.96 -5.86
CA LYS A 75 -19.16 3.98 -5.95
C LYS A 75 -19.82 4.79 -4.84
N ARG A 76 -19.08 5.12 -3.78
CA ARG A 76 -19.60 5.80 -2.58
C ARG A 76 -19.29 7.28 -2.55
N VAL A 77 -18.39 7.75 -3.41
CA VAL A 77 -18.03 9.17 -3.48
C VAL A 77 -17.84 9.59 -4.93
N ASN A 78 -18.29 10.78 -5.27
CA ASN A 78 -18.02 11.36 -6.58
C ASN A 78 -16.59 11.91 -6.61
N MET A 79 -15.61 11.03 -6.85
CA MET A 79 -14.21 11.40 -7.01
C MET A 79 -13.92 11.67 -8.48
N ASN A 80 -13.79 12.95 -8.84
CA ASN A 80 -13.49 13.36 -10.21
C ASN A 80 -12.11 12.84 -10.69
N SER A 81 -11.88 12.84 -11.99
CA SER A 81 -10.64 12.34 -12.61
C SER A 81 -9.39 13.08 -12.13
N GLN A 82 -9.48 14.40 -11.90
CA GLN A 82 -8.37 15.21 -11.42
C GLN A 82 -7.92 14.79 -10.01
N HIS A 83 -8.87 14.51 -9.11
CA HIS A 83 -8.58 14.02 -7.77
C HIS A 83 -7.98 12.61 -7.82
N GLN A 84 -8.52 11.73 -8.67
CA GLN A 84 -7.96 10.38 -8.86
C GLN A 84 -6.51 10.44 -9.33
N GLU A 85 -6.21 11.27 -10.33
CA GLU A 85 -4.86 11.41 -10.85
C GLU A 85 -3.89 11.92 -9.79
N ALA A 86 -4.28 12.94 -9.02
CA ALA A 86 -3.47 13.44 -7.92
C ALA A 86 -3.23 12.35 -6.85
N LEU A 87 -4.28 11.60 -6.48
CA LEU A 87 -4.19 10.49 -5.52
C LEU A 87 -3.37 9.31 -6.02
N HIS A 88 -3.18 9.13 -7.33
CA HIS A 88 -2.36 8.06 -7.91
C HIS A 88 -0.90 8.49 -8.07
N THR A 89 -0.68 9.80 -8.24
CA THR A 89 0.65 10.38 -8.49
C THR A 89 1.49 10.46 -7.22
N PHE A 90 0.86 10.79 -6.09
CA PHE A 90 1.55 11.17 -4.86
C PHE A 90 1.34 10.14 -3.74
N PRO A 91 2.38 9.38 -3.34
CA PRO A 91 2.23 8.31 -2.36
C PRO A 91 2.11 8.78 -0.90
N GLN A 92 2.04 10.07 -0.62
CA GLN A 92 1.80 10.58 0.73
C GLN A 92 0.54 11.42 0.77
N ILE A 93 -0.25 11.23 1.82
CA ILE A 93 -1.46 11.99 2.10
C ILE A 93 -1.40 12.50 3.54
N THR A 94 -1.76 13.75 3.73
CA THR A 94 -1.91 14.38 5.04
C THR A 94 -3.26 15.08 5.08
N ALA A 95 -3.92 15.05 6.23
CA ALA A 95 -5.25 15.59 6.40
C ALA A 95 -5.28 16.43 7.68
N GLU A 96 -5.70 17.68 7.53
CA GLU A 96 -5.71 18.69 8.60
C GLU A 96 -7.13 19.22 8.78
N PRO A 97 -7.73 19.10 9.98
CA PRO A 97 -9.04 19.66 10.23
C PRO A 97 -8.98 21.19 10.15
N LEU A 98 -10.06 21.79 9.63
CA LEU A 98 -10.26 23.24 9.56
C LEU A 98 -11.38 23.65 10.50
N ASP A 99 -11.33 24.90 10.98
CA ASP A 99 -12.35 25.45 11.90
C ASP A 99 -13.77 25.44 11.30
N SER A 100 -13.86 25.45 9.96
CA SER A 100 -15.11 25.32 9.19
C SER A 100 -15.80 23.94 9.25
N GLY A 101 -15.22 22.95 9.96
CA GLY A 101 -15.70 21.56 9.94
C GLY A 101 -15.32 20.77 8.68
N MET A 102 -14.56 21.38 7.77
CA MET A 102 -13.95 20.73 6.61
C MET A 102 -12.55 20.19 6.95
N VAL A 103 -12.01 19.34 6.07
CA VAL A 103 -10.65 18.81 6.16
C VAL A 103 -9.85 19.26 4.94
N ARG A 104 -8.67 19.83 5.18
CA ARG A 104 -7.67 20.13 4.16
C ARG A 104 -6.81 18.89 3.94
N VAL A 105 -6.84 18.34 2.74
CA VAL A 105 -6.02 17.19 2.34
C VAL A 105 -4.87 17.67 1.46
N ARG A 106 -3.63 17.34 1.85
CA ARG A 106 -2.41 17.66 1.11
C ARG A 106 -1.74 16.37 0.68
N LEU A 107 -1.45 16.28 -0.62
CA LEU A 107 -0.77 15.15 -1.24
C LEU A 107 0.73 15.46 -1.43
N GLY A 108 1.57 14.44 -1.40
CA GLY A 108 3.01 14.62 -1.57
C GLY A 108 3.80 13.32 -1.67
N GLY A 109 5.10 13.42 -1.39
CA GLY A 109 6.04 12.33 -1.60
C GLY A 109 6.53 12.23 -3.04
N ASP A 110 7.65 11.53 -3.22
CA ASP A 110 8.23 11.33 -4.54
C ASP A 110 7.41 10.33 -5.35
N CYS A 111 7.12 10.68 -6.61
CA CYS A 111 6.48 9.77 -7.55
C CYS A 111 7.33 8.51 -7.76
N TYR A 112 6.68 7.42 -8.14
CA TYR A 112 7.33 6.14 -8.39
C TYR A 112 6.72 5.46 -9.62
N ASN A 113 7.50 4.59 -10.26
CA ASN A 113 7.04 3.77 -11.36
C ASN A 113 6.21 2.62 -10.78
N ARG A 114 4.94 2.50 -11.18
CA ARG A 114 4.01 1.52 -10.62
C ARG A 114 4.35 0.06 -10.94
N LYS A 115 5.17 -0.20 -11.97
CA LYS A 115 5.65 -1.54 -12.32
C LYS A 115 6.86 -1.93 -11.49
N THR A 116 7.90 -1.09 -11.53
CA THR A 116 9.21 -1.38 -10.90
C THR A 116 9.31 -0.93 -9.44
N LEU A 117 8.34 -0.16 -8.96
CA LEU A 117 8.32 0.48 -7.62
C LEU A 117 9.46 1.49 -7.37
N ASN A 118 10.27 1.78 -8.38
CA ASN A 118 11.38 2.71 -8.30
C ASN A 118 10.93 4.17 -8.27
N ARG A 119 11.63 4.97 -7.47
CA ARG A 119 11.44 6.43 -7.41
C ARG A 119 11.71 7.08 -8.77
N ILE A 120 10.81 7.95 -9.20
CA ILE A 120 10.97 8.78 -10.40
C ILE A 120 11.54 10.13 -9.96
N LYS A 121 12.72 10.51 -10.49
CA LYS A 121 13.40 11.79 -10.16
C LYS A 121 12.83 13.01 -10.89
N LYS A 122 11.66 12.91 -11.53
CA LYS A 122 11.06 14.01 -12.28
C LYS A 122 10.39 14.99 -11.32
N SER A 123 10.62 16.28 -11.55
CA SER A 123 9.85 17.33 -10.88
C SER A 123 8.43 17.31 -11.42
N VAL A 124 7.47 17.04 -10.55
CA VAL A 124 6.03 17.12 -10.85
C VAL A 124 5.48 18.33 -10.10
N PRO A 125 4.57 19.12 -10.71
CA PRO A 125 3.94 20.25 -10.02
C PRO A 125 3.33 19.80 -8.68
N LYS A 126 3.51 20.62 -7.64
CA LYS A 126 2.95 20.35 -6.32
C LYS A 126 1.42 20.25 -6.45
N PRO A 127 0.78 19.20 -5.90
CA PRO A 127 -0.66 19.06 -5.98
C PRO A 127 -1.33 20.20 -5.21
N GLN A 128 -2.48 20.64 -5.70
CA GLN A 128 -3.31 21.60 -4.97
C GLN A 128 -3.94 20.92 -3.75
N ASP A 129 -4.09 21.68 -2.67
CA ASP A 129 -4.78 21.22 -1.48
C ASP A 129 -6.26 20.98 -1.80
N LEU A 130 -6.79 19.83 -1.37
CA LEU A 130 -8.19 19.49 -1.50
C LEU A 130 -8.93 19.91 -0.22
N LYS A 131 -10.12 20.47 -0.35
CA LYS A 131 -11.02 20.70 0.79
C LYS A 131 -12.17 19.69 0.71
N LEU A 132 -12.24 18.80 1.70
CA LEU A 132 -13.21 17.72 1.74
C LEU A 132 -14.04 17.79 3.03
N SER A 133 -15.22 17.19 3.02
CA SER A 133 -15.90 16.86 4.28
C SER A 133 -15.13 15.77 5.02
N THR A 134 -15.36 15.63 6.33
CA THR A 134 -14.76 14.55 7.13
C THR A 134 -15.05 13.16 6.54
N GLU A 135 -16.26 12.96 6.02
CA GLU A 135 -16.65 11.67 5.44
C GLU A 135 -15.95 11.40 4.10
N SER A 136 -15.93 12.40 3.20
CA SER A 136 -15.19 12.27 1.95
C SER A 136 -13.69 12.08 2.19
N CYS A 137 -13.11 12.75 3.19
CA CYS A 137 -11.70 12.58 3.55
C CYS A 137 -11.37 11.12 3.95
N ARG A 138 -12.27 10.44 4.67
CA ARG A 138 -12.09 9.01 5.02
C ARG A 138 -12.04 8.13 3.79
N ILE A 139 -12.99 8.32 2.85
CA ILE A 139 -13.02 7.54 1.60
C ILE A 139 -11.78 7.82 0.75
N TYR A 140 -11.35 9.08 0.63
CA TYR A 140 -10.14 9.47 -0.11
C TYR A 140 -8.88 8.83 0.49
N SER A 141 -8.78 8.82 1.83
CA SER A 141 -7.63 8.25 2.55
C SER A 141 -7.55 6.73 2.38
N LEU A 142 -8.69 6.04 2.44
CA LEU A 142 -8.74 4.58 2.20
C LEU A 142 -8.42 4.25 0.74
N TYR A 143 -9.00 5.01 -0.21
CA TYR A 143 -8.72 4.84 -1.63
C TYR A 143 -7.23 5.03 -1.95
N HIS A 144 -6.61 6.07 -1.37
CA HIS A 144 -5.18 6.35 -1.46
C HIS A 144 -4.34 5.20 -0.88
N SER A 145 -4.66 4.76 0.33
CA SER A 145 -3.95 3.67 1.02
C SER A 145 -4.00 2.37 0.22
N LEU A 146 -5.16 2.03 -0.36
CA LEU A 146 -5.30 0.87 -1.24
C LEU A 146 -4.52 1.04 -2.55
N HIS A 147 -4.45 2.25 -3.11
CA HIS A 147 -3.70 2.50 -4.34
C HIS A 147 -2.21 2.27 -4.12
N HIS A 148 -1.66 2.80 -3.04
CA HIS A 148 -0.23 2.78 -2.75
C HIS A 148 0.21 1.61 -1.88
N TYR A 149 -0.67 0.66 -1.56
CA TYR A 149 -0.39 -0.45 -0.65
C TYR A 149 0.88 -1.22 -1.02
N LYS A 150 0.99 -1.65 -2.29
CA LYS A 150 2.17 -2.39 -2.80
C LYS A 150 3.45 -1.59 -2.63
N TYR A 151 3.41 -0.30 -2.98
CA TYR A 151 4.57 0.58 -2.87
C TYR A 151 4.99 0.81 -1.41
N HIS A 152 4.05 1.06 -0.50
CA HIS A 152 4.40 1.23 0.91
C HIS A 152 4.91 -0.06 1.54
N THR A 153 4.30 -1.20 1.22
CA THR A 153 4.80 -2.51 1.66
C THR A 153 6.21 -2.76 1.13
N PHE A 154 6.48 -2.43 -0.13
CA PHE A 154 7.83 -2.47 -0.71
C PHE A 154 8.83 -1.58 0.05
N LEU A 155 8.45 -0.37 0.45
CA LEU A 155 9.32 0.49 1.27
C LEU A 155 9.60 -0.12 2.65
N HIS A 156 8.64 -0.84 3.25
CA HIS A 156 8.88 -1.61 4.47
C HIS A 156 9.85 -2.77 4.23
N CYS A 157 9.70 -3.51 3.13
CA CYS A 157 10.61 -4.59 2.75
C CYS A 157 12.03 -4.07 2.48
N LYS A 158 12.15 -2.94 1.77
CA LYS A 158 13.43 -2.28 1.51
C LYS A 158 14.11 -1.81 2.79
N LYS A 159 13.35 -1.35 3.78
CA LYS A 159 13.90 -1.01 5.10
C LYS A 159 14.43 -2.27 5.78
N GLU A 160 13.62 -3.32 5.87
CA GLU A 160 13.99 -4.60 6.50
C GLU A 160 15.27 -5.18 5.87
N ALA A 161 15.33 -5.22 4.53
CA ALA A 161 16.48 -5.72 3.78
C ALA A 161 17.76 -4.86 3.91
N SER A 162 17.64 -3.63 4.43
CA SER A 162 18.78 -2.71 4.61
C SER A 162 19.37 -2.72 6.03
N GLU A 163 18.73 -3.41 6.99
CA GLU A 163 19.18 -3.41 8.38
C GLU A 163 20.48 -4.22 8.58
N ASP A 164 20.80 -5.16 7.68
CA ASP A 164 22.06 -5.92 7.71
C ASP A 164 22.60 -6.25 6.30
N PRO A 165 23.30 -5.31 5.64
CA PRO A 165 23.77 -5.46 4.26
C PRO A 165 24.95 -6.43 4.09
N GLY A 166 25.46 -7.04 5.17
CA GLY A 166 26.65 -7.89 5.16
C GLY A 166 26.38 -9.40 4.96
N GLN A 167 25.12 -9.83 4.94
CA GLN A 167 24.77 -11.26 4.91
C GLN A 167 24.42 -11.75 3.49
N GLU A 168 25.04 -12.87 3.10
CA GLU A 168 24.48 -13.75 2.07
C GLU A 168 23.16 -14.30 2.64
N GLU A 169 22.05 -14.29 1.89
CA GLU A 169 20.69 -14.68 2.34
C GLU A 169 19.78 -13.61 2.98
N VAL A 170 19.93 -12.31 2.67
CA VAL A 170 19.05 -11.22 3.17
C VAL A 170 17.54 -11.54 3.09
N VAL A 171 17.09 -12.20 2.01
CA VAL A 171 15.69 -12.61 1.86
C VAL A 171 15.28 -13.55 2.99
N GLN A 172 16.05 -14.61 3.27
CA GLN A 172 15.71 -15.59 4.30
C GLN A 172 15.71 -14.97 5.69
N GLN A 173 16.63 -14.05 5.96
CA GLN A 173 16.67 -13.31 7.22
C GLN A 173 15.40 -12.46 7.42
N CYS A 174 14.97 -11.71 6.41
CA CYS A 174 13.71 -10.95 6.46
C CYS A 174 12.52 -11.88 6.70
N MET A 175 12.46 -13.01 5.98
CA MET A 175 11.37 -13.98 6.09
C MET A 175 11.39 -14.78 7.40
N ALA A 176 12.51 -14.82 8.11
CA ALA A 176 12.62 -15.40 9.45
C ALA A 176 11.99 -14.50 10.53
N ASN A 177 11.91 -13.18 10.30
CA ASN A 177 11.29 -12.23 11.22
C ASN A 177 9.75 -12.36 11.22
N GLN A 178 9.23 -13.33 11.99
CA GLN A 178 7.79 -13.58 12.05
C GLN A 178 7.02 -12.38 12.59
N ASN A 179 7.54 -11.65 13.58
CA ASN A 179 6.85 -10.50 14.16
C ASN A 179 6.62 -9.38 13.14
N TRP A 180 7.60 -9.13 12.27
CA TRP A 180 7.47 -8.18 11.18
C TRP A 180 6.43 -8.62 10.14
N LEU A 181 6.50 -9.88 9.69
CA LEU A 181 5.51 -10.46 8.76
C LEU A 181 4.08 -10.39 9.31
N GLU A 182 3.90 -10.74 10.58
CA GLU A 182 2.62 -10.66 11.29
C GLU A 182 2.09 -9.23 11.35
N THR A 183 2.97 -8.25 11.57
CA THR A 183 2.61 -6.82 11.60
C THR A 183 2.15 -6.35 10.22
N LEU A 184 2.86 -6.73 9.16
CA LEU A 184 2.46 -6.42 7.78
C LEU A 184 1.12 -7.07 7.43
N PHE A 185 0.93 -8.35 7.76
CA PHE A 185 -0.32 -9.05 7.49
C PHE A 185 -1.51 -8.49 8.28
N SER A 186 -1.30 -8.15 9.54
CA SER A 186 -2.34 -7.51 10.37
C SER A 186 -2.76 -6.16 9.79
N SER A 187 -1.79 -5.36 9.35
CA SER A 187 -2.04 -4.07 8.70
C SER A 187 -2.82 -4.24 7.38
N PHE A 188 -2.49 -5.27 6.59
CA PHE A 188 -3.24 -5.64 5.38
C PHE A 188 -4.71 -5.93 5.71
N LEU A 189 -4.97 -6.83 6.67
CA LEU A 189 -6.32 -7.23 7.05
C LEU A 189 -7.14 -6.05 7.58
N GLU A 190 -6.52 -5.18 8.37
CA GLU A 190 -7.15 -3.96 8.88
C GLU A 190 -7.58 -3.03 7.73
N LEU A 191 -6.69 -2.76 6.77
CA LEU A 191 -7.01 -1.93 5.60
C LEU A 191 -8.18 -2.51 4.79
N MET A 192 -8.16 -3.83 4.55
CA MET A 192 -9.22 -4.51 3.81
C MET A 192 -10.58 -4.39 4.52
N ALA A 193 -10.60 -4.43 5.85
CA ALA A 193 -11.82 -4.32 6.61
C ALA A 193 -12.35 -2.90 6.71
N LEU A 194 -11.48 -1.91 6.95
CA LEU A 194 -11.86 -0.50 6.97
C LEU A 194 -12.49 -0.12 5.62
N SER A 195 -11.91 -0.59 4.52
CA SER A 195 -12.42 -0.35 3.16
C SER A 195 -13.80 -0.98 2.88
N THR A 196 -14.19 -2.00 3.65
CA THR A 196 -15.51 -2.63 3.53
C THR A 196 -16.56 -1.94 4.40
N LYS A 197 -16.16 -1.33 5.52
CA LYS A 197 -17.04 -0.76 6.56
C LYS A 197 -17.53 0.68 6.30
N VAL A 198 -16.82 1.43 5.44
CA VAL A 198 -17.31 2.72 4.94
C VAL A 198 -18.51 2.51 4.02
#